data_AF-A0A2D7BMU5-F1
#
_entry.id   AF-A0A2D7BMU5-F1
#
_cell.length_a   1.000
_cell.length_b   1.000
_cell.length_c   1.000
_cell.angle_alpha   90.00
_cell.angle_beta   90.00
_cell.angle_gamma   90.00
#
_symmetry.space_group_name_H-M   'P 1'
#
loop_
_entity.id
_entity.type
_entity.pdbx_description
1 polymer ?
#
loop_
_entity_poly.entity_id
_entity_poly.type
_entity_poly.pdbx_seq_one_letter_code
_entity_poly.pdbx_strand_id
1 'polypeptide(L)'
;MQYFQAVQKGKQRASKSQMKMFDVAGFSMLTLTTKKIDGKFFPVGEEEFTAVIESEDGHVAVIVDNDGFTKAQSKAVEKEEAISIFKKLLDSGIPEYSEKEIQIWSQTRPTIQNQV
;
A
#
# COMPACT_ATOMS: atom_id res chain seq x y z
N MET A 1 10.48 15.45 14.37
CA MET A 1 9.08 15.15 14.72
C MET A 1 9.09 14.12 15.83
N GLN A 2 8.27 14.27 16.87
CA GLN A 2 8.16 13.23 17.91
C GLN A 2 7.46 11.99 17.34
N TYR A 3 7.84 10.78 17.77
CA TYR A 3 7.26 9.52 17.28
C TYR A 3 5.73 9.54 17.29
N PHE A 4 5.13 10.01 18.38
CA PHE A 4 3.68 10.12 18.52
C PHE A 4 3.03 10.97 17.43
N GLN A 5 3.65 12.09 17.04
CA GLN A 5 3.14 12.95 15.96
C GLN A 5 3.23 12.28 14.60
N ALA A 6 4.31 11.51 14.34
CA ALA A 6 4.45 10.73 13.13
C ALA A 6 3.36 9.66 13.03
N VAL A 7 3.06 8.96 14.12
CA VAL A 7 1.99 7.96 14.17
C VAL A 7 0.62 8.59 13.89
N GLN A 8 0.29 9.72 14.52
CA GLN A 8 -1.02 10.36 14.32
C GLN A 8 -1.23 10.83 12.87
N LYS A 9 -0.25 11.52 12.29
CA LYS A 9 -0.30 11.95 10.88
C LYS A 9 -0.34 10.76 9.93
N GLY A 10 0.49 9.77 10.22
CA GLY A 10 0.56 8.51 9.49
C GLY A 10 -0.77 7.78 9.43
N LYS A 11 -1.43 7.63 10.58
CA LYS A 11 -2.75 7.00 10.69
C LYS A 11 -3.79 7.73 9.85
N GLN A 12 -3.83 9.05 9.88
CA GLN A 12 -4.76 9.83 9.05
C GLN A 12 -4.53 9.59 7.55
N ARG A 13 -3.27 9.55 7.11
CA ARG A 13 -2.91 9.30 5.70
C ARG A 13 -3.26 7.87 5.28
N ALA A 14 -2.88 6.89 6.09
CA ALA A 14 -3.18 5.48 5.81
C ALA A 14 -4.68 5.19 5.82
N SER A 15 -5.45 5.80 6.73
CA SER A 15 -6.92 5.65 6.76
C SER A 15 -7.60 6.20 5.51
N LYS A 16 -7.08 7.26 4.89
CA LYS A 16 -7.63 7.74 3.59
C LYS A 16 -7.42 6.70 2.49
N SER A 17 -6.23 6.13 2.41
CA SER A 17 -5.92 5.06 1.46
C SER A 17 -6.76 3.80 1.74
N GLN A 18 -6.98 3.48 3.01
CA GLN A 18 -7.84 2.37 3.43
C GLN A 18 -9.27 2.51 2.90
N MET A 19 -9.85 3.71 2.99
CA MET A 19 -11.19 3.98 2.45
C MET A 19 -11.23 3.81 0.92
N LYS A 20 -10.25 4.34 0.20
CA LYS A 20 -10.18 4.18 -1.27
C LYS A 20 -10.06 2.71 -1.71
N MET A 21 -9.24 1.94 -1.01
CA MET A 21 -9.13 0.49 -1.24
C MET A 21 -10.46 -0.21 -0.93
N PHE A 22 -11.13 0.16 0.16
CA PHE A 22 -12.42 -0.41 0.52
C PHE A 22 -13.50 -0.13 -0.53
N ASP A 23 -13.56 1.09 -1.05
CA ASP A 23 -14.55 1.49 -2.08
C ASP A 23 -14.42 0.65 -3.36
N VAL A 24 -13.20 0.18 -3.67
CA VAL A 24 -12.89 -0.60 -4.87
C VAL A 24 -12.97 -2.11 -4.64
N ALA A 25 -12.44 -2.59 -3.52
CA ALA A 25 -12.23 -4.01 -3.23
C ALA A 25 -13.25 -4.61 -2.25
N GLY A 26 -14.09 -3.79 -1.61
CA GLY A 26 -15.02 -4.21 -0.56
C GLY A 26 -14.34 -4.64 0.76
N PHE A 27 -13.01 -4.60 0.82
CA PHE A 27 -12.21 -4.89 1.99
C PHE A 27 -10.93 -4.05 1.96
N SER A 28 -10.49 -3.56 3.12
CA SER A 28 -9.19 -2.93 3.23
C SER A 28 -8.57 -3.09 4.62
N MET A 29 -7.35 -3.60 4.66
CA MET A 29 -6.52 -3.63 5.86
C MET A 29 -5.55 -2.45 5.85
N LEU A 30 -5.55 -1.67 6.93
CA LEU A 30 -4.56 -0.63 7.18
C LEU A 30 -3.22 -1.28 7.54
N THR A 31 -2.14 -0.86 6.88
CA THR A 31 -0.80 -1.45 7.06
C THR A 31 0.14 -0.53 7.85
N LEU A 32 1.07 0.17 7.20
CA LEU A 32 2.01 1.05 7.88
C LEU A 32 1.42 2.44 8.08
N THR A 33 1.68 3.00 9.26
CA THR A 33 1.41 4.41 9.56
C THR A 33 2.70 5.22 9.63
N THR A 34 3.84 4.57 9.89
CA THR A 34 5.14 5.21 9.93
C THR A 34 6.15 4.44 9.12
N LYS A 35 7.15 5.16 8.62
CA LYS A 35 8.35 4.62 7.99
C LYS A 35 9.58 5.06 8.76
N LYS A 36 10.58 4.21 8.79
CA LYS A 36 11.85 4.45 9.50
C LYS A 36 12.93 4.73 8.47
N ILE A 37 13.46 5.95 8.48
CA ILE A 37 14.53 6.41 7.59
C ILE A 37 15.67 6.89 8.49
N ASP A 38 16.86 6.34 8.31
CA ASP A 38 18.07 6.68 9.09
C ASP A 38 17.85 6.68 10.61
N GLY A 39 17.14 5.67 11.11
CA GLY A 39 16.85 5.53 12.53
C GLY A 39 15.72 6.41 13.06
N LYS A 40 15.17 7.32 12.25
CA LYS A 40 14.11 8.26 12.63
C LYS A 40 12.77 7.83 12.06
N PHE A 41 11.70 8.07 12.81
CA PHE A 41 10.34 7.76 12.39
C PHE A 41 9.69 8.97 11.71
N PHE A 42 9.12 8.70 10.53
CA PHE A 42 8.34 9.64 9.74
C PHE A 42 6.96 9.04 9.49
N PRO A 43 5.90 9.84 9.34
CA PRO A 43 4.63 9.34 8.82
C PRO A 43 4.84 8.79 7.40
N VAL A 44 4.05 7.80 7.00
CA VAL A 44 3.89 7.44 5.57
C VAL A 44 3.50 8.67 4.75
N GLY A 45 3.88 8.71 3.48
CA GLY A 45 3.67 9.84 2.57
C GLY A 45 2.20 10.11 2.25
N GLU A 46 1.95 11.29 1.66
CA GLU A 46 0.59 11.69 1.27
C GLU A 46 0.20 11.12 -0.08
N GLU A 47 1.18 10.97 -0.96
CA GLU A 47 1.09 10.42 -2.30
C GLU A 47 0.53 9.00 -2.25
N GLU A 48 -0.21 8.62 -3.28
CA GLU A 48 -0.84 7.32 -3.38
C GLU A 48 -0.50 6.71 -4.72
N PHE A 49 0.10 5.53 -4.67
CA PHE A 49 0.34 4.67 -5.82
C PHE A 49 -0.22 3.29 -5.54
N THR A 50 -0.52 2.52 -6.57
CA THR A 50 -0.98 1.13 -6.42
C THR A 50 -0.02 0.15 -7.06
N ALA A 51 0.07 -1.05 -6.47
CA ALA A 51 0.86 -2.17 -6.95
C ALA A 51 0.20 -3.49 -6.56
N VAL A 52 0.71 -4.59 -7.11
CA VAL A 52 0.34 -5.95 -6.69
C VAL A 52 1.57 -6.66 -6.15
N ILE A 53 1.42 -7.39 -5.05
CA ILE A 53 2.47 -8.21 -4.46
C ILE A 53 1.94 -9.60 -4.13
N GLU A 54 2.85 -10.56 -4.05
CA GLU A 54 2.59 -11.84 -3.41
C GLU A 54 2.53 -11.66 -1.88
N SER A 55 1.58 -12.33 -1.25
CA SER A 55 1.34 -12.45 0.19
C SER A 55 1.57 -13.92 0.60
N GLU A 56 1.66 -14.23 1.90
CA GLU A 56 1.77 -15.65 2.33
C GLU A 56 0.51 -16.47 1.96
N ASP A 57 -0.65 -15.82 1.84
CA ASP A 57 -1.95 -16.44 1.61
C ASP A 57 -2.50 -16.24 0.18
N GLY A 58 -1.66 -15.84 -0.78
CA GLY A 58 -2.07 -15.50 -2.15
C GLY A 58 -1.50 -14.17 -2.61
N HIS A 59 -2.28 -13.32 -3.26
CA HIS A 59 -1.86 -12.02 -3.78
C HIS A 59 -2.71 -10.90 -3.22
N VAL A 60 -2.11 -9.71 -3.07
CA VAL A 60 -2.83 -8.52 -2.62
C VAL A 60 -2.53 -7.33 -3.52
N ALA A 61 -3.56 -6.52 -3.77
CA ALA A 61 -3.37 -5.16 -4.25
C ALA A 61 -3.06 -4.25 -3.05
N VAL A 62 -2.15 -3.31 -3.23
CA VAL A 62 -1.73 -2.37 -2.18
C VAL A 62 -1.87 -0.93 -2.66
N ILE A 63 -2.04 -0.01 -1.70
CA ILE A 63 -1.76 1.42 -1.89
C ILE A 63 -0.52 1.74 -1.08
N VAL A 64 0.45 2.37 -1.72
CA VAL A 64 1.74 2.76 -1.15
C VAL A 64 1.97 4.27 -1.25
N ASP A 65 2.92 4.79 -0.48
CA ASP A 65 3.47 6.13 -0.70
C ASP A 65 4.57 6.14 -1.78
N ASN A 66 5.11 7.33 -2.09
CA ASN A 66 6.15 7.50 -3.11
C ASN A 66 7.45 6.73 -2.83
N ASP A 67 7.69 6.32 -1.58
CA ASP A 67 8.87 5.54 -1.19
C ASP A 67 8.55 4.04 -1.08
N GLY A 68 7.37 3.61 -1.53
CA GLY A 68 6.95 2.21 -1.54
C GLY A 68 6.47 1.68 -0.19
N PHE A 69 6.24 2.53 0.82
CA PHE A 69 5.69 2.07 2.10
C PHE A 69 4.18 1.89 2.01
N THR A 70 3.71 0.67 2.28
CA THR A 70 2.29 0.34 2.20
C THR A 70 1.46 1.11 3.22
N LYS A 71 0.32 1.62 2.78
CA LYS A 71 -0.69 2.32 3.59
C LYS A 71 -1.94 1.46 3.81
N ALA A 72 -2.33 0.72 2.77
CA ALA A 72 -3.47 -0.17 2.79
C ALA A 72 -3.28 -1.36 1.84
N GLN A 73 -3.94 -2.48 2.12
CA GLN A 73 -3.98 -3.65 1.24
C GLN A 73 -5.39 -4.24 1.12
N SER A 74 -5.65 -4.95 0.02
CA SER A 74 -6.83 -5.80 -0.15
C SER A 74 -6.75 -7.06 0.70
N LYS A 75 -7.78 -7.91 0.61
CA LYS A 75 -7.70 -9.29 1.07
C LYS A 75 -6.73 -10.07 0.17
N ALA A 76 -6.09 -11.10 0.72
CA ALA A 76 -5.37 -12.10 -0.06
C ALA A 76 -6.36 -12.87 -0.95
N VAL A 77 -6.07 -12.90 -2.24
CA VAL A 77 -6.88 -13.48 -3.32
C VAL A 77 -5.98 -14.10 -4.38
N GLU A 78 -6.57 -14.76 -5.38
CA GLU A 78 -5.81 -15.25 -6.54
C GLU A 78 -5.18 -14.10 -7.34
N LYS A 79 -4.12 -14.39 -8.10
CA LYS A 79 -3.34 -13.37 -8.84
C LYS A 79 -4.23 -12.51 -9.75
N GLU A 80 -5.13 -13.14 -10.49
CA GLU A 80 -6.03 -12.47 -11.45
C GLU A 80 -6.99 -11.52 -10.75
N GLU A 81 -7.47 -11.88 -9.56
CA GLU A 81 -8.35 -11.04 -8.76
C GLU A 81 -7.60 -9.85 -8.17
N ALA A 82 -6.37 -10.05 -7.68
CA ALA A 82 -5.51 -8.95 -7.21
C ALA A 82 -5.19 -7.96 -8.34
N ILE A 83 -4.91 -8.46 -9.56
CA ILE A 83 -4.72 -7.62 -10.75
C ILE A 83 -6.01 -6.87 -11.13
N SER A 84 -7.18 -7.50 -10.96
CA SER A 84 -8.48 -6.84 -11.18
C SER A 84 -8.70 -5.69 -10.20
N ILE A 85 -8.38 -5.87 -8.92
CA ILE A 85 -8.44 -4.80 -7.91
C ILE A 85 -7.46 -3.68 -8.27
N PHE A 86 -6.23 -4.01 -8.64
CA PHE A 86 -5.23 -3.05 -9.09
C PHE A 86 -5.73 -2.20 -10.27
N LYS A 87 -6.32 -2.81 -11.30
CA LYS A 87 -6.90 -2.08 -12.43
C LYS A 87 -8.00 -1.11 -12.01
N LYS A 88 -8.89 -1.52 -11.10
CA LYS A 88 -9.92 -0.62 -10.57
C LYS A 88 -9.33 0.54 -9.76
N LEU A 89 -8.21 0.33 -9.05
CA LEU A 89 -7.49 1.40 -8.37
C LEU A 89 -6.89 2.39 -9.38
N LEU A 90 -6.33 1.91 -10.50
CA LEU A 90 -5.91 2.76 -11.62
C LEU A 90 -7.08 3.58 -12.18
N ASP A 91 -8.22 2.94 -12.44
CA ASP A 91 -9.43 3.59 -12.96
C ASP A 91 -9.99 4.64 -11.97
N SER A 92 -9.76 4.46 -10.66
CA SER A 92 -10.11 5.43 -9.62
C SER A 92 -9.17 6.64 -9.56
N GLY A 93 -8.11 6.67 -10.39
CA GLY A 93 -7.13 7.75 -10.47
C GLY A 93 -5.92 7.57 -9.56
N ILE A 94 -5.69 6.39 -8.99
CA ILE A 94 -4.47 6.09 -8.24
C ILE A 94 -3.43 5.53 -9.23
N PRO A 95 -2.32 6.24 -9.51
CA PRO A 95 -1.33 5.78 -10.48
C PRO A 95 -0.62 4.49 -10.06
N GLU A 96 -0.06 3.77 -11.03
CA GLU A 96 0.82 2.63 -10.76
C GLU A 96 2.11 3.08 -10.06
N TYR A 97 2.57 2.28 -9.10
CA TYR A 97 3.88 2.45 -8.49
C TYR A 97 4.99 1.93 -9.42
N SER A 98 5.95 2.79 -9.74
CA SER A 98 6.95 2.52 -10.78
C SER A 98 8.14 1.65 -10.35
N GLU A 99 8.41 1.58 -9.05
CA GLU A 99 9.55 0.79 -8.54
C GLU A 99 9.19 -0.68 -8.41
N LYS A 100 10.22 -1.53 -8.38
CA LYS A 100 10.08 -3.00 -8.41
C LYS A 100 9.78 -3.63 -7.06
N GLU A 101 9.86 -2.87 -5.98
CA GLU A 101 9.76 -3.38 -4.62
C GLU A 101 9.01 -2.40 -3.72
N ILE A 102 8.27 -2.94 -2.77
CA ILE A 102 7.56 -2.19 -1.74
C ILE A 102 7.94 -2.69 -0.35
N GLN A 103 7.74 -1.82 0.65
CA GLN A 103 7.88 -2.16 2.05
C GLN A 103 6.50 -2.43 2.68
N ILE A 104 6.32 -3.65 3.17
CA ILE A 104 5.13 -4.09 3.90
C ILE A 104 5.55 -4.70 5.23
N TRP A 105 5.09 -4.12 6.33
CA TRP A 105 5.56 -4.48 7.67
C TRP A 105 7.10 -4.40 7.75
N SER A 106 7.75 -5.46 8.23
CA SER A 106 9.21 -5.60 8.27
C SER A 106 9.81 -6.27 7.02
N GLN A 107 9.03 -6.43 5.94
CA GLN A 107 9.44 -7.16 4.74
C GLN A 107 9.47 -6.26 3.50
N THR A 108 10.45 -6.50 2.65
CA THR A 108 10.48 -5.97 1.28
C THR A 108 9.92 -7.04 0.36
N ARG A 109 8.97 -6.68 -0.50
CA ARG A 109 8.36 -7.61 -1.46
C ARG A 109 8.39 -7.05 -2.87
N PRO A 110 8.64 -7.89 -3.88
CA PRO A 110 8.63 -7.46 -5.26
C PRO A 110 7.22 -7.15 -5.73
N THR A 111 7.09 -6.13 -6.58
CA THR A 111 5.86 -5.82 -7.29
C THR A 111 5.72 -6.73 -8.50
N ILE A 112 4.53 -7.26 -8.75
CA ILE A 112 4.29 -8.28 -9.78
C ILE A 112 3.29 -7.87 -10.86
N GLN A 113 2.74 -6.65 -10.81
CA GLN A 113 1.74 -6.19 -11.79
C GLN A 113 2.26 -6.21 -13.23
N ASN A 114 3.57 -6.16 -13.43
CA ASN A 114 4.25 -6.20 -14.72
C ASN A 114 4.73 -7.61 -15.13
N GLN A 115 4.47 -8.64 -14.33
CA GLN A 115 4.79 -10.03 -14.66
C GLN A 115 3.60 -10.67 -15.39
N VAL A 116 3.58 -10.47 -16.72
CA VAL A 116 2.68 -11.13 -17.68
C VAL A 116 3.32 -12.40 -18.18
#